data_AF-A0A2Z7A5C5-F1
#
_entry.id   AF-A0A2Z7A5C5-F1
#
_cell.length_a   1.000
_cell.length_b   1.000
_cell.length_c   1.000
_cell.angle_alpha   90.00
_cell.angle_beta   90.00
_cell.angle_gamma   90.00
#
_symmetry.space_group_name_H-M   'P 1'
#
loop_
_entity.id
_entity.type
_entity.pdbx_description
1 polymer ?
#
loop_
_entity_poly.entity_id
_entity_poly.type
_entity_poly.pdbx_seq_one_letter_code
_entity_poly.pdbx_strand_id
1 'polypeptide(L)'
;MFSKIKTCTTAKEIWEKLIQIFEGNDKTKENKLTVAQQKYESTKMKDGETMAEFDERFNAVVIELTSLGKEYSNKELALKVMRALPREWDLKTMAMRESKDLNKLELHDLFANLKAYEFELETRSEAPSTSQPTKALAATSKQCSPSMSKSAEQLSNDVKSLFVKKFGKFMRKSYNPYLNYNNAHKSDKVNTDMSCFNCGRP
;
A
#
# COMPACT_ATOMS: atom_id res chain seq x y z
N MET A 1 -3.99 15.11 -39.32
CA MET A 1 -5.02 14.06 -39.19
C MET A 1 -5.76 13.84 -40.51
N PHE A 2 -6.49 14.84 -41.03
CA PHE A 2 -7.16 14.79 -42.34
C PHE A 2 -6.20 14.41 -43.49
N SER A 3 -4.96 14.90 -43.45
CA SER A 3 -3.90 14.55 -44.40
C SER A 3 -3.55 13.06 -44.48
N LYS A 4 -3.83 12.26 -43.44
CA LYS A 4 -3.55 10.81 -43.40
C LYS A 4 -4.71 9.98 -43.98
N ILE A 5 -5.92 10.53 -43.99
CA ILE A 5 -7.15 9.86 -44.44
C ILE A 5 -7.66 10.36 -45.81
N LYS A 6 -7.14 11.49 -46.32
CA LYS A 6 -7.56 12.06 -47.62
C LYS A 6 -7.43 11.12 -48.83
N THR A 7 -6.59 10.08 -48.72
CA THR A 7 -6.36 9.09 -49.78
C THR A 7 -7.27 7.87 -49.68
N CYS A 8 -8.09 7.79 -48.63
CA CYS A 8 -9.05 6.71 -48.44
C CYS A 8 -10.30 7.02 -49.26
N THR A 9 -10.79 6.02 -49.98
CA THR A 9 -11.91 6.17 -50.92
C THR A 9 -13.24 5.71 -50.31
N THR A 10 -13.18 4.86 -49.29
CA THR A 10 -14.37 4.34 -48.61
C THR A 10 -14.45 4.80 -47.16
N ALA A 11 -15.67 4.91 -46.64
CA ALA A 11 -15.90 5.21 -45.22
C ALA A 11 -15.25 4.15 -44.30
N LYS A 12 -15.22 2.89 -44.75
CA LYS A 12 -14.54 1.79 -44.06
C LYS A 12 -13.03 2.03 -43.91
N GLU A 13 -12.34 2.38 -45.00
CA GLU A 13 -10.90 2.69 -44.97
C GLU A 13 -10.59 3.89 -44.07
N ILE A 14 -11.42 4.93 -44.12
CA ILE A 14 -11.27 6.10 -43.24
C ILE A 14 -11.38 5.68 -41.77
N TRP A 15 -12.39 4.87 -41.44
CA TRP A 15 -12.62 4.37 -40.08
C TRP A 15 -11.47 3.49 -39.58
N GLU A 16 -11.03 2.50 -40.36
CA GLU A 16 -9.90 1.63 -40.02
C GLU A 16 -8.60 2.43 -39.80
N LYS A 17 -8.36 3.44 -40.64
CA LYS A 17 -7.16 4.27 -40.55
C LYS A 17 -7.22 5.23 -39.35
N LEU A 18 -8.41 5.71 -38.98
CA LEU A 18 -8.61 6.46 -37.73
C LEU A 18 -8.35 5.57 -36.51
N ILE A 19 -8.90 4.36 -36.48
CA ILE A 19 -8.61 3.36 -35.44
C ILE A 19 -7.11 3.14 -35.33
N GLN A 20 -6.42 2.92 -36.45
CA GLN A 20 -4.97 2.71 -36.47
C GLN A 20 -4.18 3.93 -35.95
N ILE A 21 -4.62 5.16 -36.25
CA ILE A 21 -3.95 6.38 -35.80
C ILE A 21 -4.12 6.60 -34.30
N PHE A 22 -5.30 6.29 -33.75
CA PHE A 22 -5.61 6.54 -32.34
C PHE A 22 -5.26 5.38 -31.41
N GLU A 23 -5.59 4.16 -31.80
CA GLU A 23 -5.37 2.97 -30.98
C GLU A 23 -4.03 2.28 -31.29
N GLY A 24 -3.50 2.49 -32.51
CA GLY A 24 -2.39 1.74 -33.08
C GLY A 24 -2.87 0.55 -33.92
N ASN A 25 -1.99 -0.04 -34.73
CA ASN A 25 -2.28 -1.32 -35.38
C ASN A 25 -2.23 -2.47 -34.36
N ASP A 26 -2.74 -3.64 -34.74
CA ASP A 26 -2.76 -4.83 -33.86
C ASP A 26 -1.37 -5.17 -33.31
N LYS A 27 -0.32 -4.99 -34.12
CA LYS A 27 1.07 -5.19 -33.70
C LYS A 27 1.49 -4.24 -32.57
N THR A 28 1.04 -2.99 -32.61
CA THR A 28 1.30 -2.00 -31.56
C THR A 28 0.55 -2.36 -30.28
N LYS A 29 -0.70 -2.84 -30.39
CA LYS A 29 -1.48 -3.31 -29.23
C LYS A 29 -0.82 -4.53 -28.58
N GLU A 30 -0.41 -5.50 -29.37
CA GLU A 30 0.31 -6.71 -28.92
C GLU A 30 1.63 -6.35 -28.21
N ASN A 31 2.41 -5.42 -28.79
CA ASN A 31 3.65 -4.96 -28.17
C ASN A 31 3.39 -4.25 -26.83
N LYS A 32 2.37 -3.38 -26.74
CA LYS A 32 1.97 -2.73 -25.48
C LYS A 32 1.59 -3.75 -24.42
N LEU A 33 0.78 -4.74 -24.79
CA LEU A 33 0.39 -5.84 -23.88
C LEU A 33 1.61 -6.62 -23.40
N THR A 34 2.55 -6.94 -24.30
CA THR A 34 3.79 -7.65 -23.96
C THR A 34 4.61 -6.85 -22.94
N VAL A 35 4.79 -5.54 -23.15
CA VAL A 35 5.53 -4.66 -22.23
C VAL A 35 4.83 -4.56 -20.88
N ALA A 36 3.51 -4.36 -20.86
CA ALA A 36 2.74 -4.30 -19.63
C ALA A 36 2.81 -5.63 -18.84
N GLN A 37 2.79 -6.76 -19.53
CA GLN A 37 2.93 -8.08 -18.91
C GLN A 37 4.34 -8.29 -18.34
N GLN A 38 5.39 -7.84 -19.02
CA GLN A 38 6.75 -7.86 -18.47
C GLN A 38 6.88 -6.97 -17.22
N LYS A 39 6.24 -5.79 -17.22
CA LYS A 39 6.19 -4.89 -16.06
C LYS A 39 5.48 -5.56 -14.88
N TYR A 40 4.37 -6.24 -15.12
CA TYR A 40 3.69 -7.05 -14.11
C TYR A 40 4.58 -8.16 -13.57
N GLU A 41 5.25 -8.90 -14.45
CA GLU A 41 6.09 -10.01 -14.00
C GLU A 41 7.32 -9.57 -13.20
N SER A 42 7.92 -8.45 -13.58
CA SER A 42 9.05 -7.83 -12.87
C SER A 42 8.65 -7.03 -11.63
N THR A 43 7.35 -6.82 -11.40
CA THR A 43 6.88 -6.06 -10.23
C THR A 43 7.25 -6.78 -8.94
N LYS A 44 8.07 -6.09 -8.14
CA LYS A 44 8.46 -6.44 -6.78
C LYS A 44 8.37 -5.20 -5.90
N MET A 45 8.21 -5.42 -4.60
CA MET A 45 8.35 -4.37 -3.61
C MET A 45 9.83 -3.94 -3.57
N LYS A 46 10.08 -2.65 -3.55
CA LYS A 46 11.43 -2.08 -3.53
C LYS A 46 11.92 -1.93 -2.09
N ASP A 47 13.23 -1.82 -1.92
CA ASP A 47 13.81 -1.56 -0.60
C ASP A 47 13.39 -0.17 -0.09
N GLY A 48 12.90 -0.12 1.15
CA GLY A 48 12.43 1.12 1.80
C GLY A 48 11.08 1.64 1.30
N GLU A 49 10.46 0.97 0.34
CA GLU A 49 9.10 1.26 -0.11
C GLU A 49 8.09 0.81 0.95
N THR A 50 7.05 1.62 1.16
CA THR A 50 5.92 1.25 2.02
C THR A 50 4.95 0.32 1.31
N MET A 51 4.19 -0.47 2.08
CA MET A 51 3.14 -1.32 1.51
C MET A 51 2.11 -0.52 0.70
N ALA A 52 1.83 0.72 1.07
CA ALA A 52 0.90 1.58 0.33
C ALA A 52 1.45 2.06 -1.03
N GLU A 53 2.73 2.45 -1.10
CA GLU A 53 3.36 2.80 -2.38
C GLU A 53 3.43 1.57 -3.31
N PHE A 54 3.71 0.39 -2.74
CA PHE A 54 3.70 -0.86 -3.51
C PHE A 54 2.30 -1.19 -4.05
N ASP A 55 1.26 -1.04 -3.21
CA ASP A 55 -0.15 -1.22 -3.58
C ASP A 55 -0.57 -0.32 -4.76
N GLU A 56 -0.23 0.97 -4.71
CA GLU A 56 -0.52 1.91 -5.80
C GLU A 56 0.18 1.51 -7.10
N ARG A 57 1.48 1.19 -7.06
CA ARG A 57 2.22 0.76 -8.25
C ARG A 57 1.69 -0.56 -8.82
N PHE A 58 1.35 -1.51 -7.96
CA PHE A 58 0.81 -2.79 -8.39
C PHE A 58 -0.55 -2.60 -9.08
N ASN A 59 -1.46 -1.83 -8.48
CA ASN A 59 -2.76 -1.53 -9.08
C ASN A 59 -2.63 -0.77 -10.40
N ALA A 60 -1.70 0.18 -10.51
CA ALA A 60 -1.48 0.89 -11.77
C ALA A 60 -1.12 -0.08 -12.92
N VAL A 61 -0.33 -1.12 -12.64
CA VAL A 61 0.03 -2.15 -13.63
C VAL A 61 -1.16 -3.07 -13.95
N VAL A 62 -1.94 -3.45 -12.94
CA VAL A 62 -3.15 -4.27 -13.15
C VAL A 62 -4.17 -3.51 -14.00
N ILE A 63 -4.42 -2.23 -13.71
CA ILE A 63 -5.32 -1.37 -14.49
C ILE A 63 -4.84 -1.24 -15.94
N GLU A 64 -3.52 -1.04 -16.15
CA GLU A 64 -2.90 -1.00 -17.47
C GLU A 64 -3.16 -2.30 -18.24
N LEU A 65 -2.97 -3.46 -17.62
CA LEU A 65 -3.23 -4.77 -18.22
C LEU A 65 -4.71 -5.02 -18.54
N THR A 66 -5.60 -4.69 -17.60
CA THR A 66 -7.05 -4.80 -17.81
C THR A 66 -7.50 -3.90 -18.97
N SER A 67 -6.94 -2.70 -19.09
CA SER A 67 -7.24 -1.78 -20.22
C SER A 67 -6.80 -2.32 -21.58
N LEU A 68 -5.81 -3.23 -21.59
CA LEU A 68 -5.31 -3.93 -22.77
C LEU A 68 -6.02 -5.28 -23.00
N GLY A 69 -7.09 -5.57 -22.23
CA GLY A 69 -7.91 -6.78 -22.37
C GLY A 69 -7.37 -8.01 -21.64
N LYS A 70 -6.39 -7.85 -20.74
CA LYS A 70 -5.86 -8.95 -19.93
C LYS A 70 -6.43 -8.90 -18.52
N GLU A 71 -7.27 -9.88 -18.21
CA GLU A 71 -7.84 -10.04 -16.87
C GLU A 71 -7.07 -11.09 -16.04
N TYR A 72 -7.07 -10.91 -14.73
CA TYR A 72 -6.51 -11.84 -13.76
C TYR A 72 -7.55 -12.14 -12.70
N SER A 73 -7.60 -13.39 -12.26
CA SER A 73 -8.40 -13.78 -11.11
C SER A 73 -7.84 -13.22 -9.81
N ASN A 74 -8.69 -13.05 -8.80
CA ASN A 74 -8.30 -12.64 -7.45
C ASN A 74 -7.15 -13.51 -6.89
N LYS A 75 -7.21 -14.83 -7.14
CA LYS A 75 -6.17 -15.77 -6.74
C LYS A 75 -4.83 -15.48 -7.41
N GLU A 76 -4.83 -15.21 -8.72
CA GLU A 76 -3.59 -14.89 -9.45
C GLU A 76 -2.94 -13.61 -8.94
N LEU A 77 -3.75 -12.57 -8.73
CA LEU A 77 -3.29 -11.29 -8.18
C LEU A 77 -2.75 -11.47 -6.75
N ALA A 78 -3.47 -12.19 -5.90
CA ALA A 78 -3.05 -12.44 -4.52
C ALA A 78 -1.72 -13.21 -4.45
N LEU A 79 -1.58 -14.25 -5.27
CA LEU A 79 -0.35 -15.02 -5.37
C LEU A 79 0.80 -14.18 -5.93
N LYS A 80 0.51 -13.28 -6.88
CA LYS A 80 1.52 -12.38 -7.44
C LYS A 80 2.05 -11.43 -6.38
N VAL A 81 1.16 -10.76 -5.65
CA VAL A 81 1.52 -9.87 -4.54
C VAL A 81 2.38 -10.60 -3.53
N MET A 82 1.94 -11.76 -3.03
CA MET A 82 2.70 -12.54 -2.04
C MET A 82 4.12 -12.90 -2.50
N ARG A 83 4.33 -13.22 -3.80
CA ARG A 83 5.65 -13.52 -4.37
C ARG A 83 6.50 -12.27 -4.64
N ALA A 84 5.86 -11.12 -4.75
CA ALA A 84 6.51 -9.85 -5.03
C ALA A 84 7.02 -9.15 -3.76
N LEU A 85 6.60 -9.63 -2.59
CA LEU A 85 7.07 -9.13 -1.29
C LEU A 85 8.48 -9.61 -0.96
N PRO A 86 9.25 -8.85 -0.14
CA PRO A 86 10.54 -9.26 0.37
C PRO A 86 10.45 -10.48 1.30
N ARG A 87 11.57 -11.20 1.51
CA ARG A 87 11.62 -12.45 2.28
C ARG A 87 11.16 -12.28 3.74
N GLU A 88 11.30 -11.08 4.28
CA GLU A 88 10.85 -10.71 5.63
C GLU A 88 9.35 -10.92 5.81
N TRP A 89 8.58 -10.97 4.71
CA TRP A 89 7.14 -11.20 4.71
C TRP A 89 6.75 -12.68 4.55
N ASP A 90 7.71 -13.60 4.39
CA ASP A 90 7.44 -15.02 4.09
C ASP A 90 6.53 -15.66 5.15
N LEU A 91 6.77 -15.41 6.43
CA LEU A 91 5.93 -15.96 7.51
C LEU A 91 4.47 -15.48 7.40
N LYS A 92 4.27 -14.20 7.10
CA LYS A 92 2.94 -13.60 6.95
C LYS A 92 2.24 -14.17 5.71
N THR A 93 2.93 -14.25 4.58
CA THR A 93 2.35 -14.75 3.32
C THR A 93 2.05 -16.24 3.37
N MET A 94 2.89 -17.06 4.04
CA MET A 94 2.60 -18.48 4.28
C MET A 94 1.35 -18.65 5.14
N ALA A 95 1.25 -17.95 6.27
CA ALA A 95 0.08 -18.02 7.14
C ALA A 95 -1.21 -17.62 6.40
N MET A 96 -1.15 -16.60 5.53
CA MET A 96 -2.30 -16.20 4.71
C MET A 96 -2.69 -17.26 3.68
N ARG A 97 -1.72 -17.95 3.08
CA ARG A 97 -1.96 -19.04 2.12
C ARG A 97 -2.65 -20.24 2.77
N GLU A 98 -2.31 -20.52 4.03
CA GLU A 98 -2.88 -21.65 4.78
C GLU A 98 -4.27 -21.34 5.37
N SER A 99 -4.51 -20.09 5.77
CA SER A 99 -5.72 -19.72 6.52
C SER A 99 -6.84 -19.10 5.66
N LYS A 100 -6.55 -18.59 4.46
CA LYS A 100 -7.53 -17.89 3.61
C LYS A 100 -7.83 -18.65 2.33
N ASP A 101 -9.10 -18.64 1.92
CA ASP A 101 -9.48 -19.04 0.56
C ASP A 101 -9.08 -17.95 -0.43
N LEU A 102 -7.96 -18.17 -1.12
CA LEU A 102 -7.40 -17.21 -2.08
C LEU A 102 -8.32 -16.94 -3.27
N ASN A 103 -9.31 -17.79 -3.56
CA ASN A 103 -10.27 -17.54 -4.65
C ASN A 103 -11.27 -16.44 -4.27
N LYS A 104 -11.55 -16.27 -2.97
CA LYS A 104 -12.51 -15.29 -2.45
C LYS A 104 -11.82 -14.05 -1.87
N LEU A 105 -10.49 -14.08 -1.75
CA LEU A 105 -9.72 -12.97 -1.21
C LEU A 105 -9.58 -11.87 -2.25
N GLU A 106 -10.29 -10.75 -2.04
CA GLU A 106 -10.15 -9.58 -2.89
C GLU A 106 -8.77 -8.92 -2.71
N LEU A 107 -8.26 -8.31 -3.78
CA LEU A 107 -6.96 -7.66 -3.77
C LEU A 107 -6.88 -6.53 -2.73
N HIS A 108 -7.97 -5.76 -2.58
CA HIS A 108 -8.08 -4.71 -1.56
C HIS A 108 -7.92 -5.27 -0.14
N ASP A 109 -8.59 -6.37 0.19
CA ASP A 109 -8.51 -7.00 1.51
C ASP A 109 -7.14 -7.59 1.81
N LEU A 110 -6.46 -8.11 0.78
CA LEU A 110 -5.07 -8.53 0.87
C LEU A 110 -4.18 -7.35 1.27
N PHE A 111 -4.23 -6.24 0.54
CA PHE A 111 -3.41 -5.06 0.84
C PHE A 111 -3.77 -4.43 2.18
N ALA A 112 -5.05 -4.39 2.55
CA ALA A 112 -5.47 -3.92 3.88
C ALA A 112 -4.83 -4.76 4.99
N ASN A 113 -4.79 -6.08 4.84
CA ASN A 113 -4.15 -6.98 5.81
C ASN A 113 -2.63 -6.78 5.88
N LEU A 114 -1.98 -6.57 4.74
CA LEU A 114 -0.54 -6.33 4.65
C LEU A 114 -0.16 -4.98 5.27
N LYS A 115 -0.92 -3.91 5.00
CA LYS A 115 -0.74 -2.59 5.63
C LYS A 115 -0.92 -2.64 7.15
N ALA A 116 -1.91 -3.39 7.64
CA ALA A 116 -2.10 -3.60 9.07
C ALA A 116 -0.88 -4.30 9.71
N TYR A 117 -0.31 -5.29 9.02
CA TYR A 117 0.89 -5.97 9.49
C TYR A 117 2.14 -5.07 9.45
N GLU A 118 2.30 -4.23 8.42
CA GLU A 118 3.36 -3.21 8.37
C GLU A 118 3.29 -2.28 9.59
N PHE A 119 2.09 -1.82 9.92
CA PHE A 119 1.86 -0.96 11.08
C PHE A 119 2.22 -1.66 12.40
N GLU A 120 1.84 -2.92 12.56
CA GLU A 120 2.19 -3.73 13.74
C GLU A 120 3.72 -3.86 13.90
N LEU A 121 4.45 -4.13 12.81
CA LEU A 121 5.90 -4.22 12.82
C LEU A 121 6.54 -2.90 13.27
N GLU A 122 6.08 -1.77 12.73
CA GLU A 122 6.54 -0.44 13.15
C GLU A 122 6.23 -0.20 14.63
N THR A 123 5.03 -0.57 15.12
CA THR A 123 4.66 -0.42 16.54
C THR A 123 5.58 -1.17 17.50
N ARG A 124 6.15 -2.28 17.06
CA ARG A 124 7.02 -3.14 17.86
C ARG A 124 8.50 -2.74 17.80
N SER A 125 8.97 -2.15 16.70
CA SER A 125 10.35 -1.67 16.54
C SER A 125 10.65 -0.44 17.40
N GLU A 126 9.67 0.45 17.61
CA GLU A 126 9.83 1.69 18.39
C GLU A 126 9.35 1.59 19.85
N ALA A 127 8.94 0.42 20.32
CA ALA A 127 8.63 0.25 21.75
C ALA A 127 9.92 0.54 22.55
N PRO A 128 9.90 1.39 23.58
CA PRO A 128 11.02 1.47 24.49
C PRO A 128 11.25 0.06 25.01
N SER A 129 12.46 -0.46 24.83
CA SER A 129 13.00 -1.49 25.70
C SER A 129 12.87 -0.95 27.12
N THR A 130 11.72 -1.20 27.75
CA THR A 130 11.54 -0.96 29.16
C THR A 130 12.36 -2.05 29.79
N SER A 131 13.64 -1.75 29.99
CA SER A 131 14.43 -2.33 31.07
C SER A 131 13.66 -2.03 32.36
N GLN A 132 12.66 -2.85 32.66
CA GLN A 132 12.18 -2.95 34.02
C GLN A 132 13.34 -3.54 34.82
N PRO A 133 13.78 -2.90 35.91
CA PRO A 133 14.71 -3.55 36.82
C PRO A 133 14.02 -4.80 37.34
N THR A 134 14.63 -5.95 37.08
CA THR A 134 14.29 -7.24 37.64
C THR A 134 14.36 -7.17 39.16
N LYS A 135 13.24 -6.85 39.82
CA LYS A 135 13.06 -7.22 41.22
C LYS A 135 12.69 -8.70 41.22
N ALA A 136 13.69 -9.52 41.47
CA ALA A 136 13.53 -10.93 41.76
C ALA A 136 12.49 -11.12 42.87
N LEU A 137 11.44 -11.90 42.58
CA LEU A 137 10.56 -12.46 43.60
C LEU A 137 10.53 -13.97 43.38
N ALA A 138 10.93 -14.66 44.45
CA ALA A 138 11.18 -16.08 44.51
C ALA A 138 9.93 -16.92 44.19
N ALA A 139 10.20 -18.13 43.71
CA ALA A 139 9.24 -19.10 43.20
C ALA A 139 8.15 -19.50 44.20
N THR A 140 6.94 -19.74 43.68
CA THR A 140 6.18 -20.94 44.04
C THR A 140 5.26 -21.34 42.89
N SER A 141 5.36 -22.62 42.55
CA SER A 141 4.63 -23.33 41.50
C SER A 141 3.11 -23.19 41.62
N LYS A 142 2.45 -22.90 40.49
CA LYS A 142 1.16 -23.48 40.09
C LYS A 142 0.89 -23.21 38.61
N GLN A 143 0.55 -24.27 37.89
CA GLN A 143 0.18 -24.29 36.47
C GLN A 143 -0.86 -23.22 36.12
N CYS A 144 -0.73 -22.59 34.95
CA CYS A 144 -1.88 -22.00 34.26
C CYS A 144 -1.61 -21.87 32.75
N SER A 145 -2.57 -22.37 31.97
CA SER A 145 -2.65 -22.35 30.51
C SER A 145 -2.53 -20.95 29.91
N PRO A 146 -1.98 -20.75 28.70
CA PRO A 146 -1.97 -19.45 28.05
C PRO A 146 -3.27 -19.22 27.28
N SER A 147 -4.34 -18.86 27.99
CA SER A 147 -5.50 -18.19 27.37
C SER A 147 -5.49 -16.72 27.82
N MET A 148 -5.06 -15.82 26.95
CA MET A 148 -5.22 -14.38 27.19
C MET A 148 -5.68 -13.66 25.92
N SER A 149 -6.99 -13.75 25.70
CA SER A 149 -7.76 -12.66 25.09
C SER A 149 -7.87 -11.53 26.12
N LYS A 150 -7.04 -10.48 26.01
CA LYS A 150 -7.30 -9.22 26.74
C LYS A 150 -8.10 -8.29 25.83
N SER A 151 -9.35 -8.04 26.20
CA SER A 151 -10.21 -7.02 25.59
C SER A 151 -9.59 -5.61 25.70
N ALA A 152 -9.90 -4.76 24.72
CA ALA A 152 -9.35 -3.41 24.52
C ALA A 152 -9.58 -2.41 25.69
N GLU A 153 -10.40 -2.76 26.68
CA GLU A 153 -10.82 -1.89 27.78
C GLU A 153 -9.71 -1.66 28.82
N GLN A 154 -8.75 -2.59 28.97
CA GLN A 154 -7.79 -2.60 30.08
C GLN A 154 -6.41 -1.97 29.76
N LEU A 155 -6.29 -1.18 28.69
CA LEU A 155 -5.05 -0.45 28.36
C LEU A 155 -5.02 0.94 29.04
N SER A 156 -3.87 1.32 29.60
CA SER A 156 -3.65 2.67 30.16
C SER A 156 -3.88 3.75 29.11
N ASN A 157 -4.40 4.91 29.52
CA ASN A 157 -4.64 6.07 28.66
C ASN A 157 -3.39 6.49 27.89
N ASP A 158 -2.19 6.33 28.48
CA ASP A 158 -0.92 6.63 27.83
C ASP A 158 -0.64 5.70 26.65
N VAL A 159 -0.94 4.40 26.80
CA VAL A 159 -0.76 3.40 25.74
C VAL A 159 -1.75 3.66 24.60
N LYS A 160 -2.99 4.02 24.92
CA LYS A 160 -4.01 4.42 23.94
C LYS A 160 -3.60 5.68 23.18
N SER A 161 -3.09 6.70 23.88
CA SER A 161 -2.60 7.95 23.28
C SER A 161 -1.41 7.72 22.34
N LEU A 162 -0.45 6.89 22.76
CA LEU A 162 0.69 6.50 21.92
C LEU A 162 0.24 5.76 20.65
N PHE A 163 -0.72 4.85 20.78
CA PHE A 163 -1.29 4.12 19.64
C PHE A 163 -1.95 5.09 18.64
N VAL A 164 -2.82 5.99 19.10
CA VAL A 164 -3.51 6.98 18.23
C VAL A 164 -2.49 7.89 17.54
N LYS A 165 -1.47 8.36 18.26
CA LYS A 165 -0.40 9.19 17.68
C LYS A 165 0.38 8.44 16.61
N LYS A 166 0.67 7.15 16.84
CA LYS A 166 1.40 6.31 15.89
C LYS A 166 0.57 5.97 14.67
N PHE A 167 -0.69 5.59 14.87
CA PHE A 167 -1.66 5.37 13.81
C PHE A 167 -1.83 6.60 12.93
N GLY A 168 -1.95 7.79 13.53
CA GLY A 168 -2.02 9.06 12.79
C GLY A 168 -0.78 9.35 11.93
N LYS A 169 0.42 9.00 12.40
CA LYS A 169 1.65 9.11 11.59
C LYS A 169 1.65 8.11 10.43
N PHE A 170 1.28 6.87 10.69
CA PHE A 170 1.20 5.81 9.68
C PHE A 170 0.22 6.15 8.57
N MET A 171 -0.97 6.65 8.91
CA MET A 171 -1.98 7.07 7.93
C MET A 171 -1.47 8.21 7.05
N ARG A 172 -0.75 9.19 7.62
CA ARG A 172 -0.14 10.26 6.81
C ARG A 172 0.91 9.72 5.85
N LYS A 173 1.74 8.76 6.28
CA LYS A 173 2.76 8.13 5.43
C LYS A 173 2.13 7.29 4.31
N SER A 174 1.07 6.56 4.61
CA SER A 174 0.45 5.58 3.69
C SER A 174 -0.50 6.20 2.68
N TYR A 175 -1.11 7.35 2.98
CA TYR A 175 -2.15 7.97 2.13
C TYR A 175 -1.77 9.36 1.62
N ASN A 176 -0.53 9.83 1.86
CA ASN A 176 -0.10 11.14 1.38
C ASN A 176 1.34 11.10 0.81
N PRO A 177 1.50 10.69 -0.46
CA PRO A 177 2.81 10.54 -1.11
C PRO A 177 3.56 11.87 -1.33
N TYR A 178 2.92 13.03 -1.14
CA TYR A 178 3.42 14.34 -1.61
C TYR A 178 3.99 15.28 -0.55
N LEU A 179 4.17 14.84 0.70
CA LEU A 179 4.76 15.68 1.77
C LEU A 179 5.90 14.99 2.49
N ASN A 180 6.93 14.60 1.75
CA ASN A 180 8.24 14.31 2.32
C ASN A 180 9.18 15.49 2.04
N TYR A 181 8.99 16.60 2.76
CA TYR A 181 9.95 17.71 2.78
C TYR A 181 10.28 18.06 4.24
N ASN A 182 11.49 17.63 4.63
CA ASN A 182 12.36 18.16 5.69
C ASN A 182 11.73 18.49 7.04
N ASN A 183 11.91 17.59 8.02
CA ASN A 183 12.05 17.99 9.42
C ASN A 183 13.53 17.96 9.80
N ALA A 184 14.29 18.94 9.30
CA ALA A 184 15.56 19.34 9.85
C ALA A 184 15.39 20.73 10.46
N HIS A 185 15.79 20.83 11.73
CA HIS A 185 15.90 22.04 12.56
C HIS A 185 14.66 22.51 13.33
N LYS A 186 14.66 22.08 14.60
CA LYS A 186 14.19 22.80 15.78
C LYS A 186 14.67 24.27 15.77
N SER A 187 13.84 25.08 16.43
CA SER A 187 14.03 26.44 16.95
C SER A 187 14.25 27.55 15.93
N ASP A 188 13.22 28.37 15.72
CA ASP A 188 13.18 29.67 16.38
C ASP A 188 11.77 30.24 16.49
N LYS A 189 11.50 30.87 17.63
CA LYS A 189 10.28 31.64 17.90
C LYS A 189 10.22 32.83 16.94
N VAL A 190 9.19 32.90 16.12
CA VAL A 190 8.69 34.19 15.63
C VAL A 190 7.19 34.23 15.92
N ASN A 191 6.84 35.14 16.83
CA ASN A 191 5.49 35.57 17.09
C ASN A 191 5.00 36.31 15.84
N THR A 192 4.00 35.80 15.15
CA THR A 192 3.28 36.54 14.13
C THR A 192 1.81 36.40 14.42
N ASP A 193 1.28 37.47 14.98
CA ASP A 193 -0.13 37.73 15.23
C ASP A 193 -0.91 37.58 13.91
N MET A 194 -1.54 36.43 13.69
CA MET A 194 -2.33 36.15 12.50
C MET A 194 -3.80 36.39 12.83
N SER A 195 -4.20 37.66 12.75
CA SER A 195 -5.59 38.06 12.89
C SER A 195 -6.43 37.56 11.70
N CYS A 196 -7.58 36.96 12.01
CA CYS A 196 -8.57 36.49 11.04
C CYS A 196 -9.20 37.68 10.30
N PHE A 197 -9.11 37.69 8.97
CA PHE A 197 -9.58 38.79 8.11
C PHE A 197 -11.11 38.93 8.00
N ASN A 198 -11.89 38.35 8.92
CA ASN A 198 -13.34 38.58 8.98
C ASN A 198 -13.95 38.61 10.38
N CYS A 199 -13.16 38.44 11.45
CA CYS A 199 -13.64 38.55 12.83
C CYS A 199 -12.52 39.14 13.69
N GLY A 200 -12.48 40.46 13.81
CA GLY A 200 -11.41 41.14 14.55
C GLY A 200 -11.56 41.00 16.07
N ARG A 201 -10.83 40.05 16.69
CA ARG A 201 -10.03 40.18 17.94
C ARG A 201 -9.51 38.80 18.43
N PRO A 202 -8.44 38.81 19.27
CA PRO A 202 -7.27 37.92 19.14
C PRO A 202 -7.51 36.47 19.52
#